data_AF-U6MA04-F1
#
_entry.id   AF-U6MA04-F1
#
_cell.length_a   1.000
_cell.length_b   1.000
_cell.length_c   1.000
_cell.angle_alpha   90.00
_cell.angle_beta   90.00
_cell.angle_gamma   90.00
#
_symmetry.space_group_name_H-M   'P 1'
#
loop_
_entity.id
_entity.type
_entity.pdbx_description
1 polymer ?
#
loop_
_entity_poly.entity_id
_entity_poly.type
_entity_poly.pdbx_seq_one_letter_code
_entity_poly.pdbx_strand_id
1 'polypeptide(L)'
;MQLYSYWIIKVDVDKKLRSATTAPLFPFREYDAKRSAHGEEPSGVLDQTIRSLRTQISQNSQNITELQQAWIKKQTELISLQAKVGEKQEEIAAKKDEMLIRKQHSHRINAEVEATKKEIKSLNSELKDMDHLVDRMGRQLAAFKQQQVQFESQAKAIQEEAQMQIAQKEQEKQNLLNNVQEAEKERDGSLEELLDLERQVTLWERKIKLEKEIQDAIDPNIGQAELAAMRKEIHRMELREIQLKKTQQHLLKELKQVLSKRDLIHMRHAPKTGTAQETHKKVVLQRQITALDSKLRETEVRLAFEKACLVHLQRLTKDLESITDEDLKIPLKPSAQLALHKVQNEAANVAAAIGEVEQEAPALQEVLELFKKWAVHLVSANDTYKLQPEALRFSD
;
A
#
# COMPACT_ATOMS: atom_id res chain seq x y z
N MET A 1 -29.80 105.15 59.47
CA MET A 1 -30.14 105.98 60.66
C MET A 1 -29.08 107.00 61.05
N GLN A 2 -27.77 106.80 60.80
CA GLN A 2 -26.73 107.77 61.22
C GLN A 2 -26.65 109.07 60.39
N LEU A 3 -27.21 109.10 59.17
CA LEU A 3 -27.28 110.34 58.37
C LEU A 3 -28.35 111.32 58.87
N TYR A 4 -29.41 110.83 59.52
CA TYR A 4 -30.50 111.65 60.06
C TYR A 4 -30.07 112.41 61.33
N SER A 5 -29.25 111.77 62.18
CA SER A 5 -28.66 112.42 63.36
C SER A 5 -27.64 113.50 63.00
N TYR A 6 -26.87 113.30 61.91
CA TYR A 6 -25.90 114.29 61.44
C TYR A 6 -26.59 115.55 60.88
N TRP A 7 -27.74 115.42 60.21
CA TRP A 7 -28.50 116.56 59.70
C TRP A 7 -29.13 117.40 60.82
N ILE A 8 -29.70 116.75 61.86
CA ILE A 8 -30.29 117.45 63.01
C ILE A 8 -29.24 118.25 63.79
N ILE A 9 -28.05 117.66 64.02
CA ILE A 9 -26.96 118.36 64.73
C ILE A 9 -26.41 119.52 63.88
N LYS A 10 -26.29 119.34 62.56
CA LYS A 10 -25.81 120.40 61.66
C LYS A 10 -26.80 121.57 61.55
N VAL A 11 -28.10 121.28 61.51
CA VAL A 11 -29.16 122.30 61.51
C VAL A 11 -29.17 123.07 62.84
N ASP A 12 -28.99 122.42 63.98
CA ASP A 12 -29.01 123.08 65.30
C ASP A 12 -27.76 123.95 65.54
N VAL A 13 -26.59 123.52 65.06
CA VAL A 13 -25.35 124.31 65.10
C VAL A 13 -25.40 125.52 64.15
N ASP A 14 -25.92 125.36 62.93
CA ASP A 14 -26.10 126.48 61.99
C ASP A 14 -27.17 127.48 62.48
N LYS A 15 -28.20 127.02 63.19
CA LYS A 15 -29.21 127.89 63.82
C LYS A 15 -28.60 128.73 64.95
N LYS A 16 -27.74 128.11 65.78
CA LYS A 16 -26.99 128.80 66.85
C LYS A 16 -25.95 129.80 66.32
N LEU A 17 -25.26 129.49 65.21
CA LEU A 17 -24.31 130.41 64.57
C LEU A 17 -25.00 131.59 63.88
N ARG A 18 -26.18 131.40 63.28
CA ARG A 18 -26.95 132.50 62.68
C ARG A 18 -27.56 133.43 63.74
N SER A 19 -28.02 132.91 64.89
CA SER A 19 -28.52 133.73 66.00
C SER A 19 -27.43 134.52 66.74
N ALA A 20 -26.17 134.09 66.66
CA ALA A 20 -25.03 134.80 67.28
C ALA A 20 -24.47 135.94 66.42
N THR A 21 -24.74 135.94 65.11
CA THR A 21 -24.19 136.93 64.14
C THR A 21 -25.15 138.10 63.85
N THR A 22 -26.38 138.09 64.40
CA THR A 22 -27.42 139.13 64.18
C THR A 22 -27.69 139.98 65.43
N ALA A 23 -26.65 140.32 66.20
CA ALA A 23 -26.73 141.35 67.24
C ALA A 23 -26.09 142.67 66.74
N PRO A 24 -26.72 143.85 66.92
CA PRO A 24 -26.28 145.09 66.27
C PRO A 24 -24.98 145.63 66.89
N LEU A 25 -23.98 145.87 66.04
CA LEU A 25 -22.84 146.74 66.33
C LEU A 25 -23.36 148.18 66.53
N PHE A 26 -23.68 148.53 67.78
CA PHE A 26 -23.93 149.92 68.18
C PHE A 26 -22.65 150.79 68.01
N PRO A 27 -22.80 152.08 67.73
CA PRO A 27 -21.88 152.86 66.90
C PRO A 27 -20.67 153.41 67.67
N PHE A 28 -19.46 153.03 67.24
CA PHE A 28 -18.17 153.53 67.75
C PHE A 28 -17.88 155.00 67.36
N ARG A 29 -18.84 155.71 66.74
CA ARG A 29 -18.64 157.03 66.11
C ARG A 29 -19.01 158.23 66.99
N GLU A 30 -19.74 158.02 68.09
CA GLU A 30 -20.12 159.09 69.03
C GLU A 30 -19.15 159.25 70.21
N TYR A 31 -18.25 158.29 70.42
CA TYR A 31 -17.26 158.33 71.52
C TYR A 31 -16.04 159.21 71.20
N ASP A 32 -15.64 159.32 69.92
CA ASP A 32 -14.49 160.15 69.52
C ASP A 32 -14.85 161.65 69.37
N ALA A 33 -16.11 161.99 69.10
CA ALA A 33 -16.54 163.38 68.90
C ALA A 33 -16.63 164.23 70.19
N LYS A 34 -16.71 163.60 71.37
CA LYS A 34 -16.77 164.29 72.68
C LYS A 34 -15.41 164.46 73.37
N ARG A 35 -14.31 164.03 72.76
CA ARG A 35 -12.93 164.22 73.28
C ARG A 35 -12.25 165.48 72.74
N SER A 36 -12.84 166.17 71.76
CA SER A 36 -12.18 167.27 71.02
C SER A 36 -12.39 168.69 71.60
N ALA A 37 -12.94 168.86 72.81
CA ALA A 37 -13.33 170.18 73.31
C ALA A 37 -12.78 170.60 74.67
N HIS A 38 -12.10 169.74 75.44
CA HIS A 38 -11.52 170.14 76.73
C HIS A 38 -10.14 169.50 76.94
N GLY A 39 -9.12 170.34 76.89
CA GLY A 39 -7.86 170.29 77.64
C GLY A 39 -7.14 168.94 77.73
N GLU A 40 -6.06 168.82 76.96
CA GLU A 40 -5.05 167.78 77.06
C GLU A 40 -4.49 167.63 78.50
N GLU A 41 -4.80 166.50 79.13
CA GLU A 41 -3.89 165.62 79.89
C GLU A 41 -4.72 164.48 80.49
N PRO A 42 -4.68 163.25 79.91
CA PRO A 42 -4.00 162.14 80.60
C PRO A 42 -3.47 161.04 79.64
N SER A 43 -2.18 160.73 79.74
CA SER A 43 -1.48 159.77 78.88
C SER A 43 -1.07 158.50 79.64
N GLY A 44 -1.22 157.33 78.99
CA GLY A 44 -0.33 156.19 79.22
C GLY A 44 -1.02 154.84 79.50
N VAL A 45 -1.47 154.63 80.73
CA VAL A 45 -1.60 153.25 81.28
C VAL A 45 -2.88 152.53 80.83
N LEU A 46 -4.03 153.19 80.84
CA LEU A 46 -5.29 152.56 80.43
C LEU A 46 -5.33 152.27 78.92
N ASP A 47 -4.81 153.18 78.09
CA ASP A 47 -4.66 152.93 76.65
C ASP A 47 -3.62 151.83 76.34
N GLN A 48 -2.58 151.68 77.16
CA GLN A 48 -1.66 150.54 77.08
C GLN A 48 -2.35 149.22 77.44
N THR A 49 -3.19 149.19 78.48
CA THR A 49 -3.96 147.97 78.83
C THR A 49 -4.99 147.61 77.77
N ILE A 50 -5.67 148.59 77.17
CA ILE A 50 -6.61 148.37 76.06
C ILE A 50 -5.86 147.85 74.82
N ARG A 51 -4.69 148.40 74.51
CA ARG A 51 -3.84 147.91 73.41
C ARG A 51 -3.37 146.47 73.68
N SER A 52 -2.92 146.18 74.90
CA SER A 52 -2.50 144.82 75.31
C SER A 52 -3.65 143.81 75.19
N LEU A 53 -4.84 144.14 75.68
CA LEU A 53 -6.03 143.30 75.55
C LEU A 53 -6.44 143.13 74.08
N ARG A 54 -6.34 144.17 73.25
CA ARG A 54 -6.58 144.05 71.80
C ARG A 54 -5.56 143.14 71.12
N THR A 55 -4.28 143.22 71.50
CA THR A 55 -3.23 142.31 71.02
C THR A 55 -3.51 140.87 71.46
N GLN A 56 -3.92 140.65 72.72
CA GLN A 56 -4.31 139.32 73.22
C GLN A 56 -5.57 138.79 72.52
N ILE A 57 -6.57 139.64 72.26
CA ILE A 57 -7.75 139.27 71.48
C ILE A 57 -7.35 138.92 70.04
N SER A 58 -6.46 139.69 69.42
CA SER A 58 -5.94 139.40 68.07
C SER A 58 -5.15 138.09 68.03
N GLN A 59 -4.27 137.85 69.02
CA GLN A 59 -3.48 136.63 69.12
C GLN A 59 -4.36 135.41 69.41
N ASN A 60 -5.35 135.54 70.30
CA ASN A 60 -6.34 134.49 70.54
C ASN A 60 -7.21 134.24 69.30
N SER A 61 -7.57 135.29 68.54
CA SER A 61 -8.31 135.15 67.29
C SER A 61 -7.48 134.39 66.25
N GLN A 62 -6.19 134.71 66.13
CA GLN A 62 -5.26 133.99 65.27
C GLN A 62 -5.10 132.52 65.71
N ASN A 63 -4.89 132.26 67.00
CA ASN A 63 -4.82 130.90 67.56
C ASN A 63 -6.11 130.11 67.27
N ILE A 64 -7.28 130.75 67.40
CA ILE A 64 -8.56 130.13 67.07
C ILE A 64 -8.62 129.78 65.57
N THR A 65 -8.17 130.67 64.68
CA THR A 65 -8.15 130.36 63.24
C THR A 65 -7.17 129.24 62.89
N GLU A 66 -6.01 129.18 63.52
CA GLU A 66 -5.02 128.12 63.32
C GLU A 66 -5.53 126.76 63.81
N LEU A 67 -6.17 126.74 65.00
CA LEU A 67 -6.82 125.54 65.53
C LEU A 67 -8.00 125.11 64.67
N GLN A 68 -8.79 126.05 64.14
CA GLN A 68 -9.87 125.73 63.20
C GLN A 68 -9.32 125.13 61.90
N GLN A 69 -8.24 125.69 61.34
CA GLN A 69 -7.59 125.12 60.15
C GLN A 69 -7.02 123.72 60.43
N ALA A 70 -6.35 123.52 61.56
CA ALA A 70 -5.84 122.22 61.97
C ALA A 70 -6.96 121.20 62.19
N TRP A 71 -8.06 121.61 62.81
CA TRP A 71 -9.26 120.80 63.00
C TRP A 71 -9.90 120.42 61.67
N ILE A 72 -10.07 121.35 60.73
CA ILE A 72 -10.61 121.05 59.38
C ILE A 72 -9.71 120.07 58.65
N LYS A 73 -8.37 120.23 58.71
CA LYS A 73 -7.42 119.28 58.12
C LYS A 73 -7.60 117.88 58.71
N LYS A 74 -7.63 117.76 60.04
CA LYS A 74 -7.85 116.48 60.72
C LYS A 74 -9.22 115.87 60.44
N GLN A 75 -10.26 116.69 60.33
CA GLN A 75 -11.59 116.24 59.96
C GLN A 75 -11.64 115.75 58.50
N THR A 76 -10.94 116.42 57.58
CA THR A 76 -10.82 115.99 56.19
C THR A 76 -10.05 114.68 56.08
N GLU A 77 -8.94 114.55 56.81
CA GLU A 77 -8.18 113.31 56.94
C GLU A 77 -9.06 112.18 57.48
N LEU A 78 -9.82 112.42 58.55
CA LEU A 78 -10.74 111.44 59.14
C LEU A 78 -11.83 111.00 58.16
N ILE A 79 -12.46 111.94 57.44
CA ILE A 79 -13.46 111.61 56.41
C ILE A 79 -12.82 110.79 55.29
N SER A 80 -11.60 111.13 54.87
CA SER A 80 -10.87 110.38 53.83
C SER A 80 -10.54 108.96 54.29
N LEU A 81 -10.14 108.77 55.55
CA LEU A 81 -9.88 107.46 56.14
C LEU A 81 -11.17 106.66 56.29
N GLN A 82 -12.27 107.30 56.67
CA GLN A 82 -13.58 106.66 56.74
C GLN A 82 -14.05 106.18 55.36
N ALA A 83 -13.83 106.96 54.30
CA ALA A 83 -14.10 106.53 52.93
C ALA A 83 -13.25 105.31 52.54
N LYS A 84 -11.94 105.32 52.84
CA LYS A 84 -11.04 104.17 52.60
C LYS A 84 -11.44 102.93 53.38
N VAL A 85 -11.87 103.08 54.64
CA VAL A 85 -12.39 101.97 55.44
C VAL A 85 -13.64 101.39 54.78
N GLY A 86 -14.55 102.24 54.28
CA GLY A 86 -15.71 101.80 53.51
C GLY A 86 -15.33 100.98 52.28
N GLU A 87 -14.42 101.49 51.45
CA GLU A 87 -13.91 100.78 50.25
C GLU A 87 -13.30 99.43 50.63
N LYS A 88 -12.46 99.37 51.68
CA LYS A 88 -11.90 98.10 52.15
C LYS A 88 -12.94 97.14 52.71
N GLN A 89 -14.01 97.66 53.32
CA GLN A 89 -15.12 96.83 53.80
C GLN A 89 -15.86 96.17 52.62
N GLU A 90 -16.08 96.91 51.53
CA GLU A 90 -16.68 96.40 50.29
C GLU A 90 -15.77 95.37 49.60
N GLU A 91 -14.46 95.65 49.50
CA GLU A 91 -13.48 94.68 48.98
C GLU A 91 -13.48 93.37 49.80
N ILE A 92 -13.51 93.47 51.13
CA ILE A 92 -13.58 92.30 52.02
C ILE A 92 -14.88 91.52 51.80
N ALA A 93 -16.01 92.20 51.62
CA ALA A 93 -17.28 91.54 51.32
C ALA A 93 -17.21 90.78 49.99
N ALA A 94 -16.73 91.43 48.93
CA ALA A 94 -16.56 90.79 47.62
C ALA A 94 -15.61 89.59 47.67
N LYS A 95 -14.50 89.67 48.43
CA LYS A 95 -13.58 88.54 48.62
C LYS A 95 -14.19 87.39 49.44
N LYS A 96 -15.06 87.68 50.39
CA LYS A 96 -15.81 86.63 51.12
C LYS A 96 -16.77 85.90 50.20
N ASP A 97 -17.47 86.60 49.32
CA ASP A 97 -18.37 86.00 48.33
C ASP A 97 -17.59 85.15 47.32
N GLU A 98 -16.46 85.66 46.82
CA GLU A 98 -15.55 84.89 45.94
C GLU A 98 -15.07 83.60 46.63
N MET A 99 -14.67 83.69 47.89
CA MET A 99 -14.26 82.52 48.67
C MET A 99 -15.40 81.50 48.83
N LEU A 100 -16.64 81.95 49.05
CA LEU A 100 -17.80 81.06 49.17
C LEU A 100 -18.05 80.31 47.86
N ILE A 101 -18.05 81.02 46.73
CA ILE A 101 -18.21 80.42 45.39
C ILE A 101 -17.11 79.39 45.13
N ARG A 102 -15.85 79.73 45.45
CA ARG A 102 -14.72 78.79 45.28
C ARG A 102 -14.83 77.57 46.18
N LYS A 103 -15.28 77.73 47.43
CA LYS A 103 -15.53 76.59 48.33
C LYS A 103 -16.62 75.68 47.80
N GLN A 104 -17.74 76.24 47.31
CA GLN A 104 -18.81 75.45 46.71
C GLN A 104 -18.34 74.72 45.45
N HIS A 105 -17.56 75.38 44.59
CA HIS A 105 -16.97 74.74 43.41
C HIS A 105 -16.02 73.61 43.78
N SER A 106 -15.16 73.83 44.79
CA SER A 106 -14.27 72.79 45.33
C SER A 106 -15.06 71.60 45.89
N HIS A 107 -16.16 71.84 46.61
CA HIS A 107 -17.03 70.75 47.08
C HIS A 107 -17.64 69.96 45.93
N ARG A 108 -18.10 70.62 44.86
CA ARG A 108 -18.65 69.94 43.68
C ARG A 108 -17.61 69.07 42.99
N ILE A 109 -16.42 69.61 42.71
CA ILE A 109 -15.32 68.85 42.11
C ILE A 109 -14.92 67.67 43.00
N ASN A 110 -14.82 67.87 44.33
CA ASN A 110 -14.50 66.78 45.24
C ASN A 110 -15.57 65.68 45.21
N ALA A 111 -16.86 66.03 45.10
CA ALA A 111 -17.92 65.05 44.95
C ALA A 111 -17.81 64.26 43.63
N GLU A 112 -17.50 64.93 42.51
CA GLU A 112 -17.24 64.30 41.21
C GLU A 112 -16.03 63.37 41.25
N VAL A 113 -14.94 63.79 41.90
CA VAL A 113 -13.73 62.98 42.09
C VAL A 113 -14.01 61.73 42.92
N GLU A 114 -14.78 61.84 44.00
CA GLU A 114 -15.15 60.67 44.80
C GLU A 114 -16.11 59.73 44.06
N ALA A 115 -16.99 60.25 43.20
CA ALA A 115 -17.82 59.43 42.34
C ALA A 115 -17.00 58.63 41.32
N THR A 116 -16.08 59.29 40.60
CA THR A 116 -15.20 58.61 39.63
C THR A 116 -14.26 57.61 40.29
N LYS A 117 -13.74 57.90 41.49
CA LYS A 117 -12.97 56.93 42.28
C LYS A 117 -13.77 55.66 42.62
N LYS A 118 -15.06 55.79 42.94
CA LYS A 118 -15.93 54.64 43.20
C LYS A 118 -16.16 53.82 41.93
N GLU A 119 -16.40 54.48 40.81
CA GLU A 119 -16.54 53.83 39.50
C GLU A 119 -15.28 53.05 39.10
N ILE A 120 -14.10 53.68 39.22
CA ILE A 120 -12.81 53.02 38.98
C ILE A 120 -12.63 51.78 39.88
N LYS A 121 -13.06 51.84 41.14
CA LYS A 121 -13.01 50.68 42.04
C LYS A 121 -13.96 49.55 41.60
N SER A 122 -15.16 49.89 41.12
CA SER A 122 -16.12 48.91 40.56
C SER A 122 -15.53 48.22 39.34
N LEU A 123 -15.07 49.01 38.36
CA LEU A 123 -14.47 48.50 37.13
C LEU A 123 -13.24 47.63 37.39
N ASN A 124 -12.39 48.01 38.35
CA ASN A 124 -11.25 47.17 38.76
C ASN A 124 -11.68 45.85 39.42
N SER A 125 -12.82 45.82 40.11
CA SER A 125 -13.37 44.57 40.66
C SER A 125 -13.88 43.68 39.53
N GLU A 126 -14.66 44.24 38.61
CA GLU A 126 -15.17 43.52 37.44
C GLU A 126 -14.04 42.97 36.55
N LEU A 127 -12.98 43.75 36.37
CA LEU A 127 -11.79 43.31 35.61
C LEU A 127 -11.12 42.10 36.27
N LYS A 128 -11.00 42.07 37.61
CA LYS A 128 -10.46 40.90 38.33
C LYS A 128 -11.36 39.68 38.20
N ASP A 129 -12.67 39.86 38.25
CA ASP A 129 -13.61 38.75 38.06
C ASP A 129 -13.48 38.16 36.65
N MET A 130 -13.26 39.01 35.64
CA MET A 130 -12.99 38.58 34.27
C MET A 130 -11.63 37.90 34.13
N ASP A 131 -10.58 38.38 34.78
CA ASP A 131 -9.27 37.69 34.82
C ASP A 131 -9.41 36.27 35.40
N HIS A 132 -10.15 36.13 36.51
CA HIS A 132 -10.45 34.82 37.09
C HIS A 132 -11.24 33.90 36.15
N LEU A 133 -12.18 34.46 35.37
CA LEU A 133 -12.90 33.72 34.35
C LEU A 133 -11.97 33.25 33.23
N VAL A 134 -11.09 34.13 32.73
CA VAL A 134 -10.10 33.81 31.71
C VAL A 134 -9.15 32.71 32.19
N ASP A 135 -8.65 32.79 33.42
CA ASP A 135 -7.81 31.74 34.02
C ASP A 135 -8.53 30.40 34.17
N ARG A 136 -9.82 30.43 34.52
CA ARG A 136 -10.66 29.22 34.60
C ARG A 136 -10.86 28.61 33.21
N MET A 137 -11.19 29.43 32.22
CA MET A 137 -11.35 28.99 30.84
C MET A 137 -10.03 28.45 30.28
N GLY A 138 -8.91 29.09 30.57
CA GLY A 138 -7.57 28.62 30.19
C GLY A 138 -7.26 27.24 30.75
N ARG A 139 -7.57 27.00 32.03
CA ARG A 139 -7.44 25.67 32.65
C ARG A 139 -8.35 24.63 32.00
N GLN A 140 -9.61 24.97 31.72
CA GLN A 140 -10.54 24.06 31.03
C GLN A 140 -10.06 23.73 29.61
N LEU A 141 -9.56 24.73 28.87
CA LEU A 141 -9.04 24.54 27.52
C LEU A 141 -7.79 23.66 27.51
N ALA A 142 -6.89 23.81 28.50
CA ALA A 142 -5.74 22.93 28.67
C ALA A 142 -6.17 21.48 28.95
N ALA A 143 -7.15 21.28 29.85
CA ALA A 143 -7.70 19.97 30.15
C ALA A 143 -8.37 19.33 28.93
N PHE A 144 -9.17 20.10 28.16
CA PHE A 144 -9.77 19.65 26.92
C PHE A 144 -8.73 19.24 25.87
N LYS A 145 -7.66 20.03 25.71
CA LYS A 145 -6.56 19.68 24.80
C LYS A 145 -5.87 18.38 25.22
N GLN A 146 -5.61 18.20 26.52
CA GLN A 146 -5.03 16.96 27.02
C GLN A 146 -5.95 15.75 26.77
N GLN A 147 -7.25 15.91 27.02
CA GLN A 147 -8.23 14.86 26.79
C GLN A 147 -8.37 14.53 25.28
N GLN A 148 -8.30 15.54 24.41
CA GLN A 148 -8.28 15.34 22.97
C GLN A 148 -7.08 14.49 22.54
N VAL A 149 -5.87 14.81 23.01
CA VAL A 149 -4.67 14.02 22.71
C VAL A 149 -4.80 12.58 23.21
N GLN A 150 -5.39 12.37 24.39
CA GLN A 150 -5.66 11.03 24.92
C GLN A 150 -6.65 10.24 24.06
N PHE A 151 -7.75 10.87 23.61
CA PHE A 151 -8.70 10.21 22.72
C PHE A 151 -8.09 9.90 21.36
N GLU A 152 -7.28 10.80 20.80
CA GLU A 152 -6.56 10.55 19.54
C GLU A 152 -5.56 9.40 19.68
N SER A 153 -4.83 9.31 20.79
CA SER A 153 -3.92 8.19 21.03
C SER A 153 -4.66 6.86 21.23
N GLN A 154 -5.79 6.87 21.96
CA GLN A 154 -6.64 5.69 22.13
C GLN A 154 -7.24 5.23 20.81
N ALA A 155 -7.74 6.17 19.99
CA ALA A 155 -8.29 5.86 18.68
C ALA A 155 -7.23 5.23 17.75
N LYS A 156 -6.00 5.76 17.75
CA LYS A 156 -4.88 5.16 17.02
C LYS A 156 -4.55 3.75 17.52
N ALA A 157 -4.47 3.55 18.83
CA ALA A 157 -4.20 2.23 19.40
C ALA A 157 -5.27 1.19 19.02
N ILE A 158 -6.56 1.56 19.09
CA ILE A 158 -7.67 0.70 18.68
C ILE A 158 -7.60 0.40 17.18
N GLN A 159 -7.27 1.39 16.36
CA GLN A 159 -7.11 1.21 14.92
C GLN A 159 -5.96 0.24 14.59
N GLU A 160 -4.81 0.39 15.25
CA GLU A 160 -3.66 -0.51 15.09
C GLU A 160 -4.01 -1.93 15.53
N GLU A 161 -4.69 -2.10 16.65
CA GLU A 161 -5.16 -3.41 17.12
C GLU A 161 -6.12 -4.05 16.11
N ALA A 162 -7.09 -3.29 15.59
CA ALA A 162 -8.02 -3.80 14.59
C ALA A 162 -7.30 -4.21 13.29
N GLN A 163 -6.30 -3.44 12.84
CA GLN A 163 -5.48 -3.80 11.68
C GLN A 163 -4.67 -5.08 11.92
N MET A 164 -4.09 -5.24 13.11
CA MET A 164 -3.38 -6.46 13.49
C MET A 164 -4.32 -7.67 13.52
N GLN A 165 -5.52 -7.53 14.07
CA GLN A 165 -6.53 -8.61 14.08
C GLN A 165 -6.96 -8.98 12.65
N ILE A 166 -7.16 -8.00 11.77
CA ILE A 166 -7.47 -8.26 10.35
C ILE A 166 -6.32 -9.02 9.67
N ALA A 167 -5.07 -8.61 9.89
CA ALA A 167 -3.91 -9.29 9.32
C ALA A 167 -3.79 -10.75 9.82
N GLN A 168 -4.03 -10.99 11.11
CA GLN A 168 -4.05 -12.34 11.68
C GLN A 168 -5.16 -13.19 11.05
N LYS A 169 -6.38 -12.65 10.92
CA LYS A 169 -7.50 -13.36 10.30
C LYS A 169 -7.30 -13.63 8.83
N GLU A 170 -6.66 -12.71 8.10
CA GLU A 170 -6.29 -12.94 6.71
C GLU A 170 -5.26 -14.07 6.59
N GLN A 171 -4.24 -14.10 7.48
CA GLN A 171 -3.27 -15.20 7.51
C GLN A 171 -3.93 -16.55 7.85
N GLU A 172 -4.81 -16.59 8.85
CA GLU A 172 -5.58 -17.79 9.19
C GLU A 172 -6.42 -18.27 7.99
N LYS A 173 -7.07 -17.34 7.28
CA LYS A 173 -7.83 -17.65 6.06
C LYS A 173 -6.92 -18.26 4.98
N GLN A 174 -5.75 -17.67 4.72
CA GLN A 174 -4.81 -18.21 3.72
C GLN A 174 -4.32 -19.60 4.09
N ASN A 175 -4.02 -19.84 5.37
CA ASN A 175 -3.62 -21.17 5.84
C ASN A 175 -4.75 -22.20 5.63
N LEU A 176 -6.01 -21.84 5.93
CA LEU A 176 -7.16 -22.70 5.69
C LEU A 176 -7.37 -22.98 4.19
N LEU A 177 -7.19 -21.98 3.32
CA LEU A 177 -7.26 -22.17 1.87
C LEU A 177 -6.19 -23.14 1.36
N ASN A 178 -4.96 -23.05 1.87
CA ASN A 178 -3.90 -23.99 1.53
C ASN A 178 -4.23 -25.41 1.98
N ASN A 179 -4.75 -25.57 3.19
CA ASN A 179 -5.18 -26.89 3.70
C ASN A 179 -6.32 -27.49 2.86
N VAL A 180 -7.26 -26.67 2.40
CA VAL A 180 -8.33 -27.12 1.49
C VAL A 180 -7.74 -27.57 0.16
N GLN A 181 -6.82 -26.82 -0.42
CA GLN A 181 -6.16 -27.20 -1.67
C GLN A 181 -5.33 -28.49 -1.54
N GLU A 182 -4.68 -28.70 -0.39
CA GLU A 182 -3.96 -29.94 -0.09
C GLU A 182 -4.92 -31.13 0.00
N ALA A 183 -6.02 -30.98 0.75
CA ALA A 183 -7.05 -32.01 0.85
C ALA A 183 -7.72 -32.32 -0.50
N GLU A 184 -7.91 -31.32 -1.36
CA GLU A 184 -8.42 -31.53 -2.73
C GLU A 184 -7.44 -32.34 -3.58
N LYS A 185 -6.13 -32.08 -3.48
CA LYS A 185 -5.10 -32.87 -4.16
C LYS A 185 -5.03 -34.31 -3.65
N GLU A 186 -5.12 -34.51 -2.33
CA GLU A 186 -5.16 -35.84 -1.73
C GLU A 186 -6.40 -36.63 -2.17
N ARG A 187 -7.56 -35.96 -2.23
CA ARG A 187 -8.79 -36.54 -2.77
C ARG A 187 -8.60 -36.96 -4.23
N ASP A 188 -8.04 -36.10 -5.06
CA ASP A 188 -7.84 -36.39 -6.49
C ASP A 188 -6.85 -37.52 -6.71
N GLY A 189 -5.74 -37.55 -5.96
CA GLY A 189 -4.81 -38.68 -5.97
C GLY A 189 -5.48 -40.00 -5.55
N SER A 190 -6.28 -39.97 -4.48
CA SER A 190 -7.04 -41.15 -4.04
C SER A 190 -8.05 -41.62 -5.09
N LEU A 191 -8.65 -40.69 -5.84
CA LEU A 191 -9.59 -41.00 -6.92
C LEU A 191 -8.86 -41.66 -8.11
N GLU A 192 -7.68 -41.17 -8.48
CA GLU A 192 -6.83 -41.79 -9.51
C GLU A 192 -6.43 -43.22 -9.11
N GLU A 193 -5.99 -43.42 -7.87
CA GLU A 193 -5.66 -44.75 -7.33
C GLU A 193 -6.88 -45.69 -7.38
N LEU A 194 -8.07 -45.19 -7.02
CA LEU A 194 -9.31 -45.96 -7.10
C LEU A 194 -9.62 -46.39 -8.53
N LEU A 195 -9.49 -45.49 -9.51
CA LEU A 195 -9.70 -45.81 -10.93
C LEU A 195 -8.71 -46.85 -11.44
N ASP A 196 -7.46 -46.81 -11.01
CA ASP A 196 -6.46 -47.81 -11.37
C ASP A 196 -6.74 -49.17 -10.73
N LEU A 197 -7.22 -49.20 -9.49
CA LEU A 197 -7.71 -50.43 -8.87
C LEU A 197 -8.94 -50.99 -9.59
N GLU A 198 -9.90 -50.16 -9.99
CA GLU A 198 -11.05 -50.57 -10.81
C GLU A 198 -10.60 -51.18 -12.14
N ARG A 199 -9.63 -50.55 -12.83
CA ARG A 199 -9.03 -51.12 -14.05
C ARG A 199 -8.40 -52.48 -13.78
N GLN A 200 -7.65 -52.65 -12.69
CA GLN A 200 -7.07 -53.94 -12.33
C GLN A 200 -8.15 -54.99 -12.04
N VAL A 201 -9.20 -54.63 -11.29
CA VAL A 201 -10.34 -55.52 -11.00
C VAL A 201 -10.98 -55.99 -12.30
N THR A 202 -11.31 -55.08 -13.23
CA THR A 202 -11.89 -55.47 -14.53
C THR A 202 -10.97 -56.37 -15.35
N LEU A 203 -9.65 -56.17 -15.28
CA LEU A 203 -8.66 -57.02 -15.95
C LEU A 203 -8.64 -58.43 -15.36
N TRP A 204 -8.64 -58.55 -14.03
CA TRP A 204 -8.74 -59.82 -13.32
C TRP A 204 -10.07 -60.53 -13.60
N GLU A 205 -11.18 -59.81 -13.62
CA GLU A 205 -12.49 -60.36 -14.02
C GLU A 205 -12.45 -60.92 -15.44
N ARG A 206 -11.82 -60.21 -16.39
CA ARG A 206 -11.68 -60.70 -17.77
C ARG A 206 -10.79 -61.94 -17.82
N LYS A 207 -9.69 -61.96 -17.08
CA LYS A 207 -8.78 -63.11 -16.99
C LYS A 207 -9.48 -64.34 -16.42
N ILE A 208 -10.25 -64.19 -15.34
CA ILE A 208 -11.05 -65.27 -14.74
C ILE A 208 -12.11 -65.76 -15.73
N LYS A 209 -12.79 -64.86 -16.46
CA LYS A 209 -13.77 -65.25 -17.49
C LYS A 209 -13.11 -66.06 -18.61
N LEU A 210 -11.98 -65.60 -19.14
CA LEU A 210 -11.23 -66.32 -20.17
C LEU A 210 -10.72 -67.68 -19.67
N GLU A 211 -10.25 -67.76 -18.43
CA GLU A 211 -9.82 -69.03 -17.83
C GLU A 211 -10.98 -70.02 -17.70
N LYS A 212 -12.17 -69.55 -17.29
CA LYS A 212 -13.40 -70.37 -17.31
C LYS A 212 -13.78 -70.82 -18.72
N GLU A 213 -13.77 -69.92 -19.70
CA GLU A 213 -14.04 -70.24 -21.11
C GLU A 213 -13.03 -71.27 -21.67
N ILE A 214 -11.75 -71.13 -21.35
CA ILE A 214 -10.70 -72.08 -21.73
C ILE A 214 -10.90 -73.42 -21.01
N GLN A 215 -11.22 -73.42 -19.71
CA GLN A 215 -11.49 -74.64 -18.95
C GLN A 215 -12.71 -75.39 -19.49
N ASP A 216 -13.76 -74.67 -19.90
CA ASP A 216 -14.95 -75.23 -20.54
C ASP A 216 -14.63 -75.77 -21.95
N ALA A 217 -13.75 -75.10 -22.71
CA ALA A 217 -13.30 -75.57 -24.03
C ALA A 217 -12.34 -76.76 -23.96
N ILE A 218 -11.50 -76.81 -22.92
CA ILE A 218 -10.61 -77.93 -22.58
C ILE A 218 -11.32 -78.81 -21.54
N ASP A 219 -12.60 -79.11 -21.75
CA ASP A 219 -13.28 -80.11 -20.93
C ASP A 219 -12.76 -81.51 -21.33
N PRO A 220 -12.04 -82.22 -20.45
CA PRO A 220 -11.53 -83.56 -20.74
C PRO A 220 -12.62 -84.61 -20.90
N ASN A 221 -13.91 -84.29 -20.67
CA ASN A 221 -15.05 -85.17 -21.01
C ASN A 221 -15.49 -85.05 -22.47
N ILE A 222 -15.30 -83.90 -23.12
CA ILE A 222 -15.68 -83.70 -24.52
C ILE A 222 -14.73 -84.53 -25.40
N GLY A 223 -15.29 -85.45 -26.18
CA GLY A 223 -14.51 -86.38 -27.01
C GLY A 223 -14.04 -87.66 -26.28
N GLN A 224 -14.27 -87.85 -24.98
CA GLN A 224 -13.94 -89.14 -24.34
C GLN A 224 -14.77 -90.30 -24.87
N ALA A 225 -16.05 -90.05 -25.19
CA ALA A 225 -16.92 -91.03 -25.81
C ALA A 225 -16.40 -91.43 -27.21
N GLU A 226 -15.98 -90.45 -28.01
CA GLU A 226 -15.40 -90.68 -29.34
C GLU A 226 -14.03 -91.37 -29.25
N LEU A 227 -13.15 -90.93 -28.36
CA LEU A 227 -11.86 -91.57 -28.09
C LEU A 227 -12.03 -93.00 -27.58
N ALA A 228 -13.02 -93.26 -26.72
CA ALA A 228 -13.32 -94.61 -26.26
C ALA A 228 -13.89 -95.49 -27.39
N ALA A 229 -14.71 -94.93 -28.28
CA ALA A 229 -15.20 -95.63 -29.46
C ALA A 229 -14.05 -95.94 -30.44
N MET A 230 -13.18 -94.97 -30.72
CA MET A 230 -11.97 -95.15 -31.53
C MET A 230 -11.04 -96.20 -30.92
N ARG A 231 -10.80 -96.18 -29.60
CA ARG A 231 -10.01 -97.20 -28.90
C ARG A 231 -10.61 -98.60 -29.07
N LYS A 232 -11.94 -98.73 -28.97
CA LYS A 232 -12.64 -100.01 -29.21
C LYS A 232 -12.52 -100.46 -30.67
N GLU A 233 -12.57 -99.53 -31.62
CA GLU A 233 -12.44 -99.85 -33.04
C GLU A 233 -11.00 -100.23 -33.41
N ILE A 234 -9.99 -99.52 -32.88
CA ILE A 234 -8.58 -99.92 -32.99
C ILE A 234 -8.42 -101.35 -32.46
N HIS A 235 -8.97 -101.66 -31.29
CA HIS A 235 -8.90 -103.01 -30.74
C HIS A 235 -9.61 -104.05 -31.63
N ARG A 236 -10.75 -103.71 -32.25
CA ARG A 236 -11.40 -104.58 -33.24
C ARG A 236 -10.54 -104.79 -34.47
N MET A 237 -9.89 -103.75 -34.98
CA MET A 237 -8.99 -103.82 -36.12
C MET A 237 -7.75 -104.66 -35.81
N GLU A 238 -7.16 -104.51 -34.62
CA GLU A 238 -6.05 -105.34 -34.14
C GLU A 238 -6.45 -106.82 -34.05
N LEU A 239 -7.64 -107.12 -33.48
CA LEU A 239 -8.16 -108.48 -33.43
C LEU A 239 -8.40 -109.04 -34.84
N ARG A 240 -8.90 -108.21 -35.76
CA ARG A 240 -9.09 -108.59 -37.16
C ARG A 240 -7.76 -108.85 -37.86
N GLU A 241 -6.73 -108.05 -37.57
CA GLU A 241 -5.37 -108.24 -38.07
C GLU A 241 -4.79 -109.57 -37.57
N ILE A 242 -4.96 -109.89 -36.27
CA ILE A 242 -4.53 -111.17 -35.70
C ILE A 242 -5.27 -112.33 -36.38
N GLN A 243 -6.57 -112.21 -36.61
CA GLN A 243 -7.35 -113.21 -37.33
C GLN A 243 -6.84 -113.38 -38.77
N LEU A 244 -6.61 -112.28 -39.49
CA LEU A 244 -6.05 -112.29 -40.85
C LEU A 244 -4.66 -112.91 -40.90
N LYS A 245 -3.79 -112.63 -39.93
CA LYS A 245 -2.50 -113.30 -39.79
C LYS A 245 -2.65 -114.80 -39.56
N LYS A 246 -3.61 -115.23 -38.73
CA LYS A 246 -3.91 -116.66 -38.51
C LYS A 246 -4.46 -117.34 -39.76
N THR A 247 -5.37 -116.71 -40.50
CA THR A 247 -5.88 -117.26 -41.76
C THR A 247 -4.80 -117.28 -42.83
N GLN A 248 -3.96 -116.25 -42.93
CA GLN A 248 -2.79 -116.25 -43.82
C GLN A 248 -1.81 -117.38 -43.47
N GLN A 249 -1.53 -117.61 -42.18
CA GLN A 249 -0.69 -118.74 -41.73
C GLN A 249 -1.34 -120.09 -42.04
N HIS A 250 -2.66 -120.21 -41.88
CA HIS A 250 -3.41 -121.40 -42.26
C HIS A 250 -3.35 -121.65 -43.76
N LEU A 251 -3.60 -120.63 -44.57
CA LEU A 251 -3.51 -120.68 -46.02
C LEU A 251 -2.08 -121.01 -46.47
N LEU A 252 -1.05 -120.47 -45.82
CA LEU A 252 0.36 -120.84 -46.04
C LEU A 252 0.62 -122.31 -45.70
N LYS A 253 -0.01 -122.84 -44.65
CA LYS A 253 0.10 -124.25 -44.28
C LYS A 253 -0.60 -125.14 -45.31
N GLU A 254 -1.78 -124.75 -45.78
CA GLU A 254 -2.47 -125.43 -46.89
C GLU A 254 -1.69 -125.32 -48.19
N LEU A 255 -1.13 -124.16 -48.53
CA LEU A 255 -0.22 -123.98 -49.67
C LEU A 255 1.00 -124.87 -49.53
N LYS A 256 1.59 -124.99 -48.35
CA LYS A 256 2.69 -125.93 -48.10
C LYS A 256 2.26 -127.38 -48.26
N GLN A 257 1.02 -127.74 -47.91
CA GLN A 257 0.47 -129.08 -48.09
C GLN A 257 0.07 -129.38 -49.54
N VAL A 258 -0.47 -128.40 -50.27
CA VAL A 258 -0.79 -128.49 -51.70
C VAL A 258 0.49 -128.46 -52.51
N LEU A 259 1.49 -127.67 -52.13
CA LEU A 259 2.84 -127.74 -52.67
C LEU A 259 3.48 -129.06 -52.31
N SER A 260 3.38 -129.60 -51.09
CA SER A 260 3.93 -130.92 -50.79
C SER A 260 3.21 -132.03 -51.56
N LYS A 261 1.90 -131.93 -51.78
CA LYS A 261 1.11 -132.85 -52.64
C LYS A 261 1.46 -132.66 -54.11
N ARG A 262 1.63 -131.41 -54.57
CA ARG A 262 2.11 -131.06 -55.92
C ARG A 262 3.51 -131.60 -56.10
N ASP A 263 4.43 -131.42 -55.16
CA ASP A 263 5.81 -131.90 -55.17
C ASP A 263 5.83 -133.43 -55.12
N LEU A 264 4.92 -134.07 -54.39
CA LEU A 264 4.70 -135.53 -54.48
C LEU A 264 4.24 -135.95 -55.89
N ILE A 265 3.43 -135.12 -56.57
CA ILE A 265 2.93 -135.34 -57.93
C ILE A 265 3.97 -134.92 -59.00
N HIS A 266 4.83 -133.94 -58.72
CA HIS A 266 5.87 -133.38 -59.59
C HIS A 266 7.17 -134.20 -59.51
N MET A 267 7.36 -134.98 -58.44
CA MET A 267 8.40 -136.00 -58.32
C MET A 267 8.08 -137.29 -59.11
N ARG A 268 6.87 -137.39 -59.69
CA ARG A 268 6.46 -138.53 -60.55
C ARG A 268 6.40 -138.20 -62.04
N HIS A 269 6.42 -136.92 -62.43
CA HIS A 269 6.56 -136.50 -63.83
C HIS A 269 7.35 -135.18 -63.91
N ALA A 270 8.64 -135.27 -64.22
CA ALA A 270 9.48 -134.15 -64.68
C ALA A 270 9.07 -133.79 -66.14
N PRO A 271 9.24 -132.55 -66.67
CA PRO A 271 10.56 -131.92 -66.82
C PRO A 271 10.65 -130.36 -66.80
N LYS A 272 11.88 -129.90 -66.55
CA LYS A 272 12.66 -128.76 -67.11
C LYS A 272 11.94 -127.58 -67.79
N THR A 273 12.27 -126.36 -67.38
CA THR A 273 12.95 -125.27 -68.16
C THR A 273 12.77 -123.92 -67.44
N GLY A 274 13.85 -123.15 -67.22
CA GLY A 274 14.05 -121.84 -67.87
C GLY A 274 13.45 -120.69 -67.02
N THR A 275 14.07 -119.53 -66.78
CA THR A 275 15.12 -118.82 -67.50
C THR A 275 15.71 -117.72 -66.61
N ALA A 276 16.99 -117.45 -66.83
CA ALA A 276 17.76 -116.40 -66.19
C ALA A 276 17.42 -115.01 -66.77
N GLN A 277 16.45 -114.32 -66.18
CA GLN A 277 16.11 -112.93 -66.52
C GLN A 277 15.84 -112.04 -65.30
N GLU A 278 16.23 -112.49 -64.10
CA GLU A 278 16.00 -111.78 -62.83
C GLU A 278 17.22 -111.00 -62.31
N THR A 279 18.41 -111.23 -62.85
CA THR A 279 19.65 -110.60 -62.36
C THR A 279 19.83 -109.17 -62.86
N HIS A 280 19.26 -108.81 -64.03
CA HIS A 280 19.41 -107.46 -64.59
C HIS A 280 18.40 -106.44 -64.02
N LYS A 281 17.18 -106.87 -63.65
CA LYS A 281 16.18 -106.02 -62.97
C LYS A 281 16.58 -105.72 -61.53
N LYS A 282 17.20 -106.69 -60.84
CA LYS A 282 17.67 -106.53 -59.46
C LYS A 282 18.78 -105.47 -59.34
N VAL A 283 19.76 -105.45 -60.24
CA VAL A 283 20.86 -104.47 -60.21
C VAL A 283 20.40 -103.05 -60.57
N VAL A 284 19.43 -102.89 -61.48
CA VAL A 284 18.87 -101.57 -61.84
C VAL A 284 18.03 -101.00 -60.68
N LEU A 285 17.22 -101.83 -60.03
CA LEU A 285 16.45 -101.43 -58.85
C LEU A 285 17.38 -101.12 -57.66
N GLN A 286 18.48 -101.88 -57.48
CA GLN A 286 19.45 -101.60 -56.42
C GLN A 286 20.14 -100.24 -56.61
N ARG A 287 20.47 -99.86 -57.85
CA ARG A 287 21.07 -98.55 -58.17
C ARG A 287 20.09 -97.40 -57.99
N GLN A 288 18.80 -97.60 -58.30
CA GLN A 288 17.76 -96.61 -58.07
C GLN A 288 17.50 -96.40 -56.58
N ILE A 289 17.53 -97.46 -55.76
CA ILE A 289 17.41 -97.36 -54.30
C ILE A 289 18.59 -96.57 -53.71
N THR A 290 19.83 -96.89 -54.10
CA THR A 290 21.00 -96.13 -53.61
C THR A 290 21.02 -94.67 -54.04
N ALA A 291 20.46 -94.35 -55.22
CA ALA A 291 20.34 -92.97 -55.70
C ALA A 291 19.20 -92.19 -55.00
N LEU A 292 18.14 -92.89 -54.56
CA LEU A 292 17.09 -92.30 -53.74
C LEU A 292 17.56 -92.11 -52.29
N ASP A 293 18.34 -93.03 -51.74
CA ASP A 293 18.95 -92.88 -50.41
C ASP A 293 19.95 -91.73 -50.35
N SER A 294 20.76 -91.52 -51.40
CA SER A 294 21.66 -90.37 -51.46
C SER A 294 20.89 -89.04 -51.57
N LYS A 295 19.80 -89.02 -52.34
CA LYS A 295 18.90 -87.85 -52.42
C LYS A 295 18.16 -87.61 -51.11
N LEU A 296 17.73 -88.65 -50.42
CA LEU A 296 17.08 -88.56 -49.11
C LEU A 296 18.04 -87.93 -48.09
N ARG A 297 19.28 -88.42 -48.00
CA ARG A 297 20.31 -87.82 -47.14
C ARG A 297 20.63 -86.37 -47.50
N GLU A 298 20.68 -86.04 -48.79
CA GLU A 298 20.88 -84.65 -49.23
C GLU A 298 19.70 -83.76 -48.78
N THR A 299 18.46 -84.25 -48.90
CA THR A 299 17.27 -83.52 -48.43
C THR A 299 17.19 -83.41 -46.91
N GLU A 300 17.65 -84.41 -46.16
CA GLU A 300 17.73 -84.37 -44.70
C GLU A 300 18.75 -83.34 -44.21
N VAL A 301 19.92 -83.27 -44.87
CA VAL A 301 20.94 -82.25 -44.57
C VAL A 301 20.44 -80.85 -44.93
N ARG A 302 19.74 -80.67 -46.07
CA ARG A 302 19.07 -79.39 -46.39
C ARG A 302 18.02 -79.02 -45.36
N LEU A 303 17.18 -79.97 -44.93
CA LEU A 303 16.17 -79.73 -43.91
C LEU A 303 16.80 -79.33 -42.57
N ALA A 304 17.93 -79.93 -42.19
CA ALA A 304 18.68 -79.56 -41.00
C ALA A 304 19.27 -78.14 -41.11
N PHE A 305 19.81 -77.77 -42.28
CA PHE A 305 20.30 -76.42 -42.55
C PHE A 305 19.17 -75.38 -42.50
N GLU A 306 18.03 -75.64 -43.16
CA GLU A 306 16.85 -74.76 -43.12
C GLU A 306 16.29 -74.60 -41.69
N LYS A 307 16.27 -75.68 -40.89
CA LYS A 307 15.90 -75.60 -39.46
C LYS A 307 16.88 -74.74 -38.66
N ALA A 308 18.18 -74.83 -38.94
CA ALA A 308 19.18 -73.99 -38.28
C ALA A 308 19.04 -72.51 -38.69
N CYS A 309 18.75 -72.22 -39.96
CA CYS A 309 18.41 -70.88 -40.43
C CYS A 309 17.15 -70.34 -39.78
N LEU A 310 16.10 -71.15 -39.62
CA LEU A 310 14.87 -70.76 -38.91
C LEU A 310 15.13 -70.41 -37.44
N VAL A 311 15.94 -71.19 -36.73
CA VAL A 311 16.31 -70.88 -35.33
C VAL A 311 17.14 -69.59 -35.25
N HIS A 312 18.05 -69.37 -36.20
CA HIS A 312 18.81 -68.12 -36.27
C HIS A 312 17.90 -66.92 -36.56
N LEU A 313 16.93 -67.08 -37.49
CA LEU A 313 15.96 -66.03 -37.80
C LEU A 313 15.06 -65.75 -36.59
N GLN A 314 14.55 -66.76 -35.91
CA GLN A 314 13.76 -66.60 -34.68
C GLN A 314 14.54 -65.89 -33.57
N ARG A 315 15.84 -66.17 -33.44
CA ARG A 315 16.72 -65.46 -32.51
C ARG A 315 16.89 -64.00 -32.91
N LEU A 316 17.15 -63.71 -34.19
CA LEU A 316 17.23 -62.35 -34.69
C LEU A 316 15.91 -61.59 -34.51
N THR A 317 14.76 -62.24 -34.71
CA THR A 317 13.44 -61.62 -34.47
C THR A 317 13.24 -61.29 -33.01
N LYS A 318 13.63 -62.20 -32.10
CA LYS A 318 13.57 -61.95 -30.65
C LYS A 318 14.54 -60.84 -30.22
N ASP A 319 15.73 -60.80 -30.81
CA ASP A 319 16.71 -59.75 -30.57
C ASP A 319 16.17 -58.40 -31.10
N LEU A 320 15.50 -58.37 -32.26
CA LEU A 320 14.82 -57.19 -32.82
C LEU A 320 13.61 -56.73 -31.99
N GLU A 321 12.82 -57.66 -31.43
CA GLU A 321 11.69 -57.34 -30.53
C GLU A 321 12.17 -56.80 -29.17
N SER A 322 13.41 -57.08 -28.77
CA SER A 322 14.02 -56.57 -27.53
C SER A 322 14.69 -55.20 -27.67
N ILE A 323 14.79 -54.66 -28.89
CA ILE A 323 15.32 -53.32 -29.16
C ILE A 323 14.22 -52.29 -28.92
N THR A 324 14.44 -51.36 -27.99
CA THR A 324 13.52 -50.25 -27.69
C THR A 324 13.99 -48.96 -28.41
N ASP A 325 13.09 -47.99 -28.62
CA ASP A 325 13.33 -46.73 -29.38
C ASP A 325 14.53 -45.87 -28.88
N GLU A 326 15.13 -46.18 -27.74
CA GLU A 326 16.36 -45.54 -27.24
C GLU A 326 17.65 -46.10 -27.87
N ASP A 327 17.65 -47.35 -28.36
CA ASP A 327 18.86 -47.99 -28.94
C ASP A 327 19.10 -47.65 -30.41
N LEU A 328 18.13 -47.00 -31.09
CA LEU A 328 18.27 -46.52 -32.47
C LEU A 328 19.09 -45.22 -32.60
N LYS A 329 19.52 -44.61 -31.48
CA LYS A 329 20.43 -43.46 -31.45
C LYS A 329 21.87 -43.91 -31.22
N ILE A 330 22.43 -44.73 -32.10
CA ILE A 330 23.88 -44.97 -32.12
C ILE A 330 24.55 -43.75 -32.77
N PRO A 331 25.33 -42.92 -32.05
CA PRO A 331 26.10 -41.87 -32.69
C PRO A 331 27.17 -42.51 -33.58
N LEU A 332 27.16 -42.17 -34.87
CA LEU A 332 28.26 -42.47 -35.80
C LEU A 332 29.60 -42.11 -35.14
N LYS A 333 30.63 -42.95 -35.29
CA LYS A 333 31.97 -42.67 -34.74
C LYS A 333 32.39 -41.23 -35.12
N PRO A 334 33.01 -40.45 -34.23
CA PRO A 334 33.38 -39.06 -34.51
C PRO A 334 34.18 -38.89 -35.82
N SER A 335 35.01 -39.88 -36.18
CA SER A 335 35.73 -39.91 -37.47
C SER A 335 34.82 -40.02 -38.70
N ALA A 336 33.72 -40.77 -38.60
CA ALA A 336 32.73 -40.90 -39.67
C ALA A 336 31.84 -39.64 -39.76
N GLN A 337 31.51 -39.02 -38.63
CA GLN A 337 30.79 -37.73 -38.59
C GLN A 337 31.60 -36.60 -39.23
N LEU A 338 32.91 -36.54 -38.94
CA LEU A 338 33.80 -35.52 -39.48
C LEU A 338 34.10 -35.74 -40.98
N ALA A 339 34.16 -37.00 -41.43
CA ALA A 339 34.25 -37.34 -42.84
C ALA A 339 32.98 -36.96 -43.62
N LEU A 340 31.79 -37.20 -43.04
CA LEU A 340 30.51 -36.78 -43.61
C LEU A 340 30.42 -35.26 -43.74
N HIS A 341 30.79 -34.51 -42.70
CA HIS A 341 30.80 -33.04 -42.74
C HIS A 341 31.76 -32.48 -43.80
N LYS A 342 32.94 -33.11 -43.99
CA LYS A 342 33.87 -32.73 -45.06
C LYS A 342 33.30 -32.97 -46.45
N VAL A 343 32.75 -34.16 -46.69
CA VAL A 343 32.11 -34.50 -47.98
C VAL A 343 30.90 -33.58 -48.26
N GLN A 344 30.17 -33.18 -47.23
CA GLN A 344 29.04 -32.26 -47.35
C GLN A 344 29.46 -30.82 -47.64
N ASN A 345 30.52 -30.32 -47.00
CA ASN A 345 31.10 -29.01 -47.33
C ASN A 345 31.70 -28.98 -48.74
N GLU A 346 32.38 -30.05 -49.15
CA GLU A 346 32.87 -30.21 -50.51
C GLU A 346 31.71 -30.26 -51.51
N ALA A 347 30.61 -30.97 -51.21
CA ALA A 347 29.41 -30.98 -52.04
C ALA A 347 28.72 -29.61 -52.14
N ALA A 348 28.69 -28.82 -51.05
CA ALA A 348 28.16 -27.46 -51.07
C ALA A 348 29.03 -26.51 -51.91
N ASN A 349 30.36 -26.63 -51.81
CA ASN A 349 31.30 -25.87 -52.65
C ASN A 349 31.20 -26.27 -54.12
N VAL A 350 31.03 -27.57 -54.42
CA VAL A 350 30.80 -28.06 -55.79
C VAL A 350 29.45 -27.56 -56.31
N ALA A 351 28.39 -27.52 -55.50
CA ALA A 351 27.11 -26.97 -55.91
C ALA A 351 27.18 -25.46 -56.24
N ALA A 352 27.96 -24.70 -55.46
CA ALA A 352 28.22 -23.29 -55.73
C ALA A 352 29.05 -23.08 -57.01
N ALA A 353 30.13 -23.84 -57.18
CA ALA A 353 30.97 -23.79 -58.38
C ALA A 353 30.21 -24.22 -59.65
N ILE A 354 29.33 -25.22 -59.55
CA ILE A 354 28.43 -25.60 -60.66
C ILE A 354 27.47 -24.46 -60.99
N GLY A 355 26.95 -23.74 -59.99
CA GLY A 355 26.08 -22.57 -60.21
C GLY A 355 26.79 -21.40 -60.90
N GLU A 356 28.07 -21.18 -60.62
CA GLU A 356 28.90 -20.19 -61.31
C GLU A 356 29.19 -20.60 -62.76
N VAL A 357 29.54 -21.87 -63.01
CA VAL A 357 29.76 -22.42 -64.37
C VAL A 357 28.48 -22.43 -65.20
N GLU A 358 27.31 -22.60 -64.58
CA GLU A 358 25.99 -22.51 -65.23
C GLU A 358 25.71 -21.12 -65.81
N GLN A 359 26.29 -20.05 -65.23
CA GLN A 359 26.16 -18.68 -65.75
C GLN A 359 27.10 -18.39 -66.93
N GLU A 360 28.25 -19.06 -67.01
CA GLU A 360 29.25 -18.84 -68.06
C GLU A 360 29.05 -19.73 -69.30
N ALA A 361 28.39 -20.89 -69.20
CA ALA A 361 28.18 -21.81 -70.33
C ALA A 361 26.82 -22.56 -70.29
N PRO A 362 25.73 -22.02 -70.89
CA PRO A 362 24.39 -22.62 -70.83
C PRO A 362 24.25 -23.95 -71.61
N ALA A 363 25.25 -24.33 -72.42
CA ALA A 363 25.23 -25.57 -73.19
C ALA A 363 25.47 -26.84 -72.36
N LEU A 364 25.97 -26.72 -71.12
CA LEU A 364 26.25 -27.86 -70.22
C LEU A 364 25.15 -28.11 -69.18
N GLN A 365 24.04 -27.39 -69.28
CA GLN A 365 23.02 -27.30 -68.23
C GLN A 365 22.32 -28.64 -67.93
N GLU A 366 22.04 -29.47 -68.95
CA GLU A 366 21.43 -30.80 -68.75
C GLU A 366 22.34 -31.77 -67.99
N VAL A 367 23.66 -31.70 -68.20
CA VAL A 367 24.63 -32.60 -67.53
C VAL A 367 24.89 -32.16 -66.10
N LEU A 368 24.93 -30.84 -65.87
CA LEU A 368 25.15 -30.24 -64.56
C LEU A 368 23.93 -30.33 -63.63
N GLU A 369 22.71 -30.39 -64.18
CA GLU A 369 21.46 -30.57 -63.44
C GLU A 369 21.44 -31.83 -62.57
N LEU A 370 21.98 -32.96 -63.07
CA LEU A 370 22.07 -34.21 -62.32
C LEU A 370 23.05 -34.12 -61.15
N PHE A 371 24.22 -33.50 -61.38
CA PHE A 371 25.21 -33.27 -60.34
C PHE A 371 24.71 -32.27 -59.28
N LYS A 372 23.98 -31.24 -59.70
CA LYS A 372 23.34 -30.26 -58.80
C LYS A 372 22.25 -30.92 -57.95
N LYS A 373 21.38 -31.76 -58.55
CA LYS A 373 20.38 -32.54 -57.82
C LYS A 373 21.02 -33.49 -56.81
N TRP A 374 22.09 -34.18 -57.20
CA TRP A 374 22.86 -35.04 -56.29
C TRP A 374 23.47 -34.26 -55.12
N ALA A 375 24.12 -33.13 -55.39
CA ALA A 375 24.74 -32.29 -54.36
C ALA A 375 23.70 -31.68 -53.40
N VAL A 376 22.58 -31.16 -53.90
CA VAL A 376 21.49 -30.62 -53.08
C VAL A 376 20.86 -31.71 -52.20
N HIS A 377 20.70 -32.93 -52.73
CA HIS A 377 20.13 -34.05 -51.98
C HIS A 377 21.07 -34.55 -50.86
N LEU A 378 22.38 -34.39 -51.00
CA LEU A 378 23.36 -34.68 -49.95
C LEU A 378 23.36 -33.63 -48.84
N VAL A 379 23.10 -32.36 -49.19
CA VAL A 379 22.99 -31.24 -48.25
C VAL A 379 21.65 -31.27 -47.50
N SER A 380 20.55 -31.68 -48.13
CA SER A 380 19.22 -31.72 -47.49
C SER A 380 18.99 -32.92 -46.56
N ALA A 381 19.86 -33.94 -46.57
CA ALA A 381 19.83 -35.06 -45.62
C ALA A 381 20.12 -34.66 -44.14
N ASN A 382 20.36 -33.37 -43.89
CA ASN A 382 20.70 -32.78 -42.59
C ASN A 382 19.63 -32.97 -41.49
N ASP A 383 18.37 -33.19 -41.84
CA ASP A 383 17.27 -33.27 -40.87
C ASP A 383 17.18 -34.61 -40.10
N THR A 384 18.00 -35.61 -40.44
CA THR A 384 18.00 -36.90 -39.74
C THR A 384 19.14 -37.09 -38.74
N TYR A 385 20.17 -36.25 -38.75
CA TYR A 385 21.32 -36.39 -37.85
C TYR A 385 21.86 -35.03 -37.39
N LYS A 386 21.17 -34.38 -36.44
CA LYS A 386 21.67 -33.17 -35.78
C LYS A 386 22.93 -33.45 -34.97
N LEU A 387 24.04 -32.83 -35.36
CA LEU A 387 25.29 -32.82 -34.60
C LEU A 387 25.12 -32.08 -33.27
N GLN A 388 25.62 -32.66 -32.17
CA GLN A 388 25.73 -31.96 -30.90
C GLN A 388 26.87 -30.90 -30.98
N PRO A 389 26.70 -29.70 -30.39
CA PRO A 389 27.68 -28.60 -30.46
C PRO A 389 29.07 -28.94 -29.90
N GLU A 390 29.20 -30.02 -29.13
CA GLU A 390 30.42 -30.40 -28.43
C GLU A 390 31.50 -31.02 -29.36
N ALA A 391 31.12 -31.51 -30.54
CA ALA A 391 32.06 -32.07 -31.53
C ALA A 391 32.86 -31.00 -32.31
N LEU A 392 32.48 -29.72 -32.20
CA LEU A 392 33.18 -28.58 -32.84
C LEU A 392 34.37 -28.05 -32.03
N ARG A 393 34.66 -28.60 -30.84
CA ARG A 393 35.78 -28.13 -29.99
C ARG A 393 37.16 -28.72 -30.34
N PHE A 394 37.25 -29.61 -31.33
CA PHE A 394 38.52 -30.22 -31.75
C PHE A 394 38.78 -30.05 -33.26
N SER A 395 38.49 -28.85 -33.76
CA SER A 395 38.74 -28.45 -35.14
C SER A 395 39.33 -27.04 -35.18
N ASP A 396 40.49 -26.88 -34.56
CA ASP A 396 41.52 -25.91 -34.98
C ASP A 396 42.75 -26.69 -35.48
#